data_AF-A0A9D0KXG7-F1
#
_entry.id   AF-A0A9D0KXG7-F1
#
_cell.length_a   1.000
_cell.length_b   1.000
_cell.length_c   1.000
_cell.angle_alpha   90.00
_cell.angle_beta   90.00
_cell.angle_gamma   90.00
#
_symmetry.space_group_name_H-M   'P 1'
#
loop_
_entity.id
_entity.type
_entity.pdbx_description
1 polymer ?
#
loop_
_entity_poly.entity_id
_entity_poly.type
_entity_poly.pdbx_seq_one_letter_code
_entity_poly.pdbx_strand_id
1 'polypeptide(L)'
;MREIERIYLAYLDEVENPIEEIREEKFTYKLDKSQKEKIKRMFTKINIEPEKKSEIHKGNIYLMFEDYIPIYYLIYDQIDDLYEVLKMSDWVELGNENDLLTKINDEWFIVETWNNFYLTADQINRSIFYGKIPKEDFDLVRKFLNGEIKELPREKRGLKAGEGSYQMKFHEKESEIVRKYKLLPFEQLPELENTIKLPPKREILLELVAGKEKTTAFGENFVLHKDLENNRIELILPKELQGKKGIITVLDQTYQIDHIPEKIYLKPTEEIKKIDVEKLAQKISVRETK
;
A
#
# COMPACT_ATOMS: atom_id res chain seq x y z
N MET A 1 -24.19 12.97 28.91
CA MET A 1 -23.21 12.60 27.87
C MET A 1 -21.84 13.03 28.37
N ARG A 2 -20.90 12.08 28.50
CA ARG A 2 -19.54 12.40 28.97
C ARG A 2 -18.78 13.15 27.87
N GLU A 3 -17.77 13.94 28.22
CA GLU A 3 -17.02 14.73 27.23
C GLU A 3 -16.36 13.84 26.16
N ILE A 4 -15.70 12.76 26.58
CA ILE A 4 -15.08 11.76 25.68
C ILE A 4 -16.08 11.08 24.72
N GLU A 5 -17.33 10.92 25.16
CA GLU A 5 -18.40 10.35 24.34
C GLU A 5 -18.80 11.33 23.22
N ARG A 6 -18.86 12.63 23.52
CA ARG A 6 -19.13 13.67 22.50
C ARG A 6 -18.02 13.74 21.46
N ILE A 7 -16.77 13.67 21.91
CA ILE A 7 -15.59 13.67 21.03
C ILE A 7 -15.65 12.45 20.10
N TYR A 8 -15.91 11.27 20.65
CA TYR A 8 -16.04 10.05 19.85
C TYR A 8 -17.20 10.10 18.84
N LEU A 9 -18.35 10.66 19.22
CA LEU A 9 -19.47 10.84 18.30
C LEU A 9 -19.16 11.84 17.18
N ALA A 10 -18.37 12.88 17.46
CA ALA A 10 -17.91 13.82 16.43
C ALA A 10 -16.93 13.16 15.45
N TYR A 11 -16.01 12.34 15.97
CA TYR A 11 -15.13 11.49 15.16
C TYR A 11 -15.92 10.55 14.25
N LEU A 12 -16.92 9.84 14.79
CA LEU A 12 -17.75 8.94 14.00
C LEU A 12 -18.52 9.67 12.90
N ASP A 13 -19.07 10.84 13.19
CA ASP A 13 -19.76 11.65 12.19
C ASP A 13 -18.83 12.04 11.04
N GLU A 14 -17.58 12.40 11.33
CA GLU A 14 -16.57 12.71 10.30
C GLU A 14 -16.25 11.49 9.41
N VAL A 15 -16.13 10.30 10.02
CA VAL A 15 -15.80 9.06 9.30
C VAL A 15 -16.98 8.53 8.49
N GLU A 16 -18.21 8.61 9.02
CA GLU A 16 -19.41 8.07 8.37
C GLU A 16 -20.04 9.05 7.37
N ASN A 17 -19.90 10.35 7.62
CA ASN A 17 -20.38 11.43 6.77
C ASN A 17 -19.21 12.33 6.31
N PRO A 18 -18.21 11.77 5.58
CA PRO A 18 -17.15 12.59 5.03
C PRO A 18 -17.77 13.64 4.11
N ILE A 19 -17.33 14.90 4.27
CA ILE A 19 -17.94 16.08 3.65
C ILE A 19 -18.20 15.83 2.15
N GLU A 20 -19.47 15.95 1.71
CA GLU A 20 -19.94 15.57 0.37
C GLU A 20 -19.19 16.25 -0.80
N GLU A 21 -18.52 17.38 -0.56
CA GLU A 21 -17.69 18.06 -1.57
C GLU A 21 -16.45 17.25 -1.99
N ILE A 22 -16.09 16.19 -1.25
CA ILE A 22 -15.08 15.23 -1.68
C ILE A 22 -15.72 14.09 -2.53
N ARG A 23 -17.03 13.82 -2.36
CA ARG A 23 -17.78 12.76 -3.08
C ARG A 23 -17.96 13.03 -4.58
N GLU A 24 -17.96 14.30 -4.97
CA GLU A 24 -17.97 14.74 -6.35
C GLU A 24 -16.70 15.54 -6.66
N GLU A 25 -15.58 14.87 -6.97
CA GLU A 25 -14.68 15.32 -8.04
C GLU A 25 -13.50 14.36 -8.27
N LYS A 26 -13.48 13.77 -9.48
CA LYS A 26 -12.21 13.44 -10.13
C LYS A 26 -11.38 14.72 -10.14
N PHE A 27 -10.17 14.68 -9.58
CA PHE A 27 -9.18 15.75 -9.65
C PHE A 27 -8.91 16.14 -11.12
N THR A 28 -9.70 17.05 -11.66
CA THR A 28 -9.47 17.73 -12.94
C THR A 28 -9.80 19.20 -12.74
N TYR A 29 -8.74 20.01 -12.67
CA TYR A 29 -8.73 21.46 -12.51
C TYR A 29 -9.88 22.20 -13.20
N LYS A 30 -10.76 22.85 -12.41
CA LYS A 30 -11.30 24.23 -12.57
C LYS A 30 -12.39 24.55 -11.51
N LEU A 31 -11.97 24.91 -10.30
CA LEU A 31 -12.87 25.36 -9.21
C LEU A 31 -13.22 26.86 -9.30
N ASP A 32 -14.48 27.21 -8.97
CA ASP A 32 -14.98 28.59 -8.79
C ASP A 32 -14.34 29.27 -7.56
N LYS A 33 -14.26 30.61 -7.58
CA LYS A 33 -13.67 31.48 -6.55
C LYS A 33 -14.25 31.24 -5.15
N SER A 34 -15.55 30.95 -5.04
CA SER A 34 -16.23 30.63 -3.77
C SER A 34 -15.81 29.27 -3.21
N GLN A 35 -15.70 28.26 -4.07
CA GLN A 35 -15.24 26.91 -3.72
C GLN A 35 -13.74 26.88 -3.37
N LYS A 36 -12.93 27.67 -4.10
CA LYS A 36 -11.53 27.92 -3.74
C LYS A 36 -11.37 28.58 -2.39
N GLU A 37 -12.32 29.40 -1.94
CA GLU A 37 -12.28 30.01 -0.59
C GLU A 37 -12.68 29.04 0.51
N LYS A 38 -13.59 28.09 0.25
CA LYS A 38 -13.97 27.05 1.22
C LYS A 38 -12.90 25.96 1.37
N ILE A 39 -12.34 25.51 0.24
CA ILE A 39 -11.14 24.67 0.18
C ILE A 39 -9.97 25.45 0.79
N LYS A 40 -9.71 26.70 0.39
CA LYS A 40 -8.72 27.54 1.10
C LYS A 40 -9.02 27.70 2.57
N ARG A 41 -10.24 27.59 3.09
CA ARG A 41 -10.51 27.65 4.54
C ARG A 41 -10.15 26.35 5.25
N MET A 42 -10.34 25.20 4.60
CA MET A 42 -9.81 23.91 5.07
C MET A 42 -8.27 23.87 4.95
N PHE A 43 -7.71 24.45 3.89
CA PHE A 43 -6.27 24.55 3.60
C PHE A 43 -5.59 25.85 4.11
N THR A 44 -6.28 26.79 4.79
CA THR A 44 -5.62 27.95 5.44
C THR A 44 -5.18 27.60 6.86
N LYS A 45 -5.64 26.46 7.38
CA LYS A 45 -4.98 25.79 8.51
C LYS A 45 -3.76 24.99 8.06
N ILE A 46 -3.81 24.41 6.85
CA ILE A 46 -2.73 23.60 6.27
C ILE A 46 -2.13 24.33 5.07
N ASN A 47 -1.26 25.32 5.32
CA ASN A 47 -0.51 26.00 4.27
C ASN A 47 0.64 25.11 3.78
N ILE A 48 0.30 24.01 3.11
CA ILE A 48 1.26 23.09 2.51
C ILE A 48 1.09 23.20 1.00
N GLU A 49 1.97 23.96 0.35
CA GLU A 49 2.19 23.79 -1.08
C GLU A 49 2.66 22.35 -1.30
N PRO A 50 2.11 21.60 -2.28
CA PRO A 50 2.61 20.26 -2.58
C PRO A 50 4.07 20.37 -3.03
N GLU A 51 4.99 20.17 -2.08
CA GLU A 51 6.42 20.12 -2.38
C GLU A 51 6.66 18.97 -3.36
N LYS A 52 7.39 19.28 -4.43
CA LYS A 52 7.84 18.30 -5.42
C LYS A 52 8.50 17.12 -4.73
N LYS A 53 8.02 15.91 -5.03
CA LYS A 53 8.66 14.59 -4.87
C LYS A 53 9.84 14.62 -3.88
N SER A 54 9.56 14.78 -2.59
CA SER A 54 10.53 14.44 -1.56
C SER A 54 10.83 12.95 -1.70
N GLU A 55 12.10 12.56 -1.71
CA GLU A 55 12.45 11.15 -1.53
C GLU A 55 11.72 10.59 -0.29
N ILE A 56 11.16 9.39 -0.40
CA ILE A 56 10.42 8.76 0.70
C ILE A 56 11.45 8.40 1.78
N HIS A 57 11.33 9.02 2.95
CA HIS A 57 12.25 8.81 4.06
C HIS A 57 11.51 8.42 5.32
N LYS A 58 12.17 7.60 6.15
CA LYS A 58 11.73 7.31 7.52
C LYS A 58 11.54 8.62 8.29
N GLY A 59 10.40 8.74 8.97
CA GLY A 59 10.00 9.96 9.67
C GLY A 59 9.16 10.93 8.84
N ASN A 60 9.05 10.76 7.52
CA ASN A 60 8.15 11.58 6.71
C ASN A 60 6.69 11.22 7.01
N ILE A 61 5.83 12.23 6.97
CA ILE A 61 4.39 12.12 7.19
C ILE A 61 3.68 12.53 5.92
N TYR A 62 2.69 11.73 5.54
CA TYR A 62 1.88 11.96 4.36
C TYR A 62 0.40 11.89 4.70
N LEU A 63 -0.42 12.51 3.86
CA LEU A 63 -1.87 12.46 3.88
C LEU A 63 -2.36 11.82 2.59
N MET A 64 -3.17 10.77 2.72
CA MET A 64 -3.95 10.20 1.62
C MET A 64 -5.43 10.23 1.93
N PHE A 65 -6.25 9.93 0.93
CA PHE A 65 -7.70 9.81 1.07
C PHE A 65 -8.14 8.42 0.65
N GLU A 66 -8.96 7.80 1.49
CA GLU A 66 -9.61 6.52 1.21
C GLU A 66 -11.11 6.70 1.37
N ASP A 67 -11.89 6.50 0.30
CA ASP A 67 -13.33 6.78 0.30
C ASP A 67 -13.69 8.13 0.95
N TYR A 68 -12.84 9.14 0.67
CA TYR A 68 -12.94 10.51 1.16
C TYR A 68 -12.58 10.73 2.64
N ILE A 69 -12.18 9.68 3.35
CA ILE A 69 -11.67 9.76 4.71
C ILE A 69 -10.17 10.13 4.65
N PRO A 70 -9.73 11.20 5.33
CA PRO A 70 -8.32 11.54 5.41
C PRO A 70 -7.57 10.51 6.26
N ILE A 71 -6.43 10.04 5.74
CA ILE A 71 -5.53 9.12 6.45
C ILE A 71 -4.15 9.77 6.48
N TYR A 72 -3.75 10.20 7.67
CA TYR A 72 -2.37 10.58 7.94
C TYR A 72 -1.56 9.34 8.27
N TYR A 73 -0.33 9.28 7.80
CA TYR A 73 0.56 8.17 8.11
C TYR A 73 2.03 8.58 8.13
N LEU A 74 2.79 7.92 9.00
CA LEU A 74 4.22 8.08 9.21
C LEU A 74 4.97 6.95 8.54
N ILE A 75 5.99 7.26 7.73
CA ILE A 75 6.93 6.25 7.22
C ILE A 75 7.79 5.74 8.37
N TYR A 76 7.62 4.47 8.73
CA TYR A 76 8.34 3.83 9.82
C TYR A 76 9.53 3.02 9.31
N ASP A 77 9.27 2.06 8.42
CA ASP A 77 10.31 1.21 7.82
C ASP A 77 10.03 0.90 6.34
N GLN A 78 10.94 0.17 5.72
CA GLN A 78 10.82 -0.38 4.38
C GLN A 78 11.19 -1.86 4.41
N ILE A 79 10.30 -2.69 3.86
CA ILE A 79 10.48 -4.13 3.71
C ILE A 79 10.34 -4.45 2.22
N ASP A 80 11.45 -4.78 1.57
CA ASP A 80 11.53 -4.99 0.12
C ASP A 80 10.95 -3.78 -0.67
N ASP A 81 9.90 -4.03 -1.47
CA ASP A 81 9.21 -3.05 -2.30
C ASP A 81 8.04 -2.33 -1.57
N LEU A 82 7.82 -2.66 -0.29
CA LEU A 82 6.78 -2.08 0.56
C LEU A 82 7.36 -1.18 1.64
N TYR A 83 6.59 -0.18 2.01
CA TYR A 83 6.87 0.68 3.16
C TYR A 83 5.92 0.28 4.29
N GLU A 84 6.50 0.01 5.46
CA GLU A 84 5.73 -0.09 6.70
C GLU A 84 5.46 1.32 7.20
N VAL A 85 4.19 1.63 7.39
CA VAL A 85 3.74 2.94 7.84
C VAL A 85 2.87 2.80 9.08
N LEU A 86 2.91 3.81 9.96
CA LEU A 86 2.06 3.90 11.13
C LEU A 86 0.94 4.90 10.87
N LYS A 87 -0.30 4.52 11.16
CA LYS A 87 -1.42 5.46 11.07
C LYS A 87 -1.25 6.60 12.07
N MET A 88 -1.72 7.78 11.68
CA MET A 88 -1.78 8.95 12.52
C MET A 88 -3.20 9.55 12.48
N SER A 89 -3.58 10.18 13.58
CA SER A 89 -4.87 10.86 13.71
C SER A 89 -4.72 12.16 14.51
N ASP A 90 -5.54 13.14 14.21
CA ASP A 90 -5.61 14.44 14.88
C ASP A 90 -6.58 14.44 16.08
N TRP A 91 -7.32 13.33 16.28
CA TRP A 91 -8.21 13.11 17.41
C TRP A 91 -7.45 12.72 18.69
N VAL A 92 -6.55 13.58 19.13
CA VAL A 92 -5.59 13.30 20.21
C VAL A 92 -6.23 12.95 21.56
N GLU A 93 -7.45 13.43 21.82
CA GLU A 93 -8.22 13.11 23.02
C GLU A 93 -8.68 11.64 23.07
N LEU A 94 -8.72 10.96 21.91
CA LEU A 94 -9.09 9.56 21.79
C LEU A 94 -7.88 8.61 21.88
N GLY A 95 -6.65 9.12 21.92
CA GLY A 95 -5.44 8.32 22.08
C GLY A 95 -5.34 7.63 23.44
N ASN A 96 -4.73 6.44 23.44
CA ASN A 96 -4.48 5.64 24.63
C ASN A 96 -2.99 5.57 25.02
N GLU A 97 -2.67 4.79 26.06
CA GLU A 97 -1.31 4.68 26.60
C GLU A 97 -0.26 4.13 25.62
N ASN A 98 -0.69 3.54 24.50
CA ASN A 98 0.17 3.03 23.43
C ASN A 98 0.35 4.04 22.30
N ASP A 99 -0.39 5.14 22.27
CA ASP A 99 -0.25 6.15 21.22
C ASP A 99 0.75 7.23 21.63
N LEU A 100 1.62 7.63 20.70
CA LEU A 100 2.53 8.74 20.92
C LEU A 100 1.88 10.07 20.52
N LEU A 101 1.82 11.02 21.44
CA LEU A 101 1.41 12.41 21.18
C LEU A 101 2.60 13.21 20.64
N THR A 102 2.45 13.75 19.43
CA THR A 102 3.48 14.56 18.77
C THR A 102 2.88 15.80 18.12
N LYS A 103 3.72 16.80 17.86
CA LYS A 103 3.32 18.06 17.22
C LYS A 103 3.97 18.17 15.85
N ILE A 104 3.17 18.32 14.80
CA ILE A 104 3.60 18.44 13.41
C ILE A 104 3.01 19.74 12.87
N ASN A 105 3.84 20.65 12.35
CA ASN A 105 3.39 21.95 11.82
C ASN A 105 2.44 22.72 12.77
N ASP A 106 2.75 22.72 14.06
CA ASP A 106 1.92 23.30 15.13
C ASP A 106 0.56 22.63 15.42
N GLU A 107 0.25 21.51 14.78
CA GLU A 107 -0.93 20.68 15.03
C GLU A 107 -0.54 19.42 15.84
N TRP A 108 -1.45 18.97 16.72
CA TRP A 108 -1.22 17.78 17.54
C TRP A 108 -1.77 16.53 16.86
N PHE A 109 -1.00 15.46 16.91
CA PHE A 109 -1.35 14.16 16.37
C PHE A 109 -1.06 13.05 17.38
N ILE A 110 -1.82 11.97 17.26
CA ILE A 110 -1.47 10.65 17.77
C ILE A 110 -0.76 9.86 16.67
N VAL A 111 0.38 9.26 17.00
CA VAL A 111 0.98 8.18 16.21
C VAL A 111 0.49 6.87 16.81
N GLU A 112 -0.31 6.13 16.04
CA GLU A 112 -0.91 4.87 16.46
C GLU A 112 0.12 3.74 16.34
N THR A 113 0.94 3.53 17.37
CA THR A 113 2.02 2.53 17.32
C THR A 113 1.51 1.09 17.25
N TRP A 114 0.21 0.87 17.36
CA TRP A 114 -0.45 -0.44 17.22
C TRP A 114 -1.12 -0.61 15.85
N ASN A 115 -1.20 0.46 15.04
CA ASN A 115 -1.91 0.48 13.77
C ASN A 115 -0.96 0.66 12.59
N ASN A 116 -0.05 -0.30 12.42
CA ASN A 116 0.78 -0.36 11.23
C ASN A 116 0.03 -0.95 10.03
N PHE A 117 0.39 -0.49 8.85
CA PHE A 117 -0.06 -1.04 7.57
C PHE A 117 1.01 -0.81 6.50
N TYR A 118 0.78 -1.31 5.29
CA TYR A 118 1.79 -1.33 4.25
C TYR A 118 1.33 -0.55 3.03
N LEU A 119 2.25 0.18 2.41
CA LEU A 119 2.01 0.92 1.18
C LEU A 119 3.14 0.71 0.18
N THR A 120 2.80 0.72 -1.09
CA THR A 120 3.77 0.77 -2.19
C THR A 120 4.31 2.19 -2.36
N ALA A 121 5.48 2.31 -2.99
CA ALA A 121 6.03 3.61 -3.39
C ALA A 121 5.05 4.42 -4.26
N ASP A 122 4.29 3.77 -5.15
CA ASP A 122 3.32 4.46 -6.02
C ASP A 122 2.16 5.08 -5.21
N GLN A 123 1.64 4.35 -4.21
CA GLN A 123 0.60 4.88 -3.31
C GLN A 123 1.12 6.08 -2.51
N ILE A 124 2.34 6.01 -1.97
CA ILE A 124 2.94 7.13 -1.23
C ILE A 124 3.18 8.33 -2.13
N ASN A 125 3.67 8.11 -3.36
CA ASN A 125 3.93 9.18 -4.31
C ASN A 125 2.65 9.91 -4.79
N ARG A 126 1.47 9.31 -4.63
CA ARG A 126 0.17 9.96 -4.88
C ARG A 126 -0.37 10.71 -3.67
N SER A 127 0.26 10.54 -2.52
CA SER A 127 -0.14 11.18 -1.26
C SER A 127 0.47 12.58 -1.13
N ILE A 128 -0.13 13.40 -0.28
CA ILE A 128 0.33 14.76 0.00
C ILE A 128 1.37 14.67 1.10
N PHE A 129 2.60 15.13 0.85
CA PHE A 129 3.58 15.30 1.92
C PHE A 129 3.06 16.31 2.93
N TYR A 130 2.94 15.91 4.18
CA TYR A 130 2.39 16.75 5.24
C TYR A 130 3.50 17.35 6.12
N GLY A 131 4.56 16.58 6.39
CA GLY A 131 5.68 17.09 7.18
C GLY A 131 6.60 15.99 7.66
N LYS A 132 7.36 16.28 8.71
CA LYS A 132 8.29 15.32 9.30
C LYS A 132 8.11 15.29 10.80
N ILE A 133 8.05 14.09 11.36
CA ILE A 133 8.01 13.91 12.81
C ILE A 133 9.30 14.45 13.45
N PRO A 134 9.24 15.08 14.64
CA PRO A 134 10.44 15.40 15.40
C PRO A 134 11.31 14.16 15.62
N LYS A 135 12.62 14.32 15.49
CA LYS A 135 13.57 13.19 15.61
C LYS A 135 13.44 12.46 16.95
N GLU A 136 13.28 13.21 18.03
CA GLU A 136 13.13 12.68 19.38
C GLU A 136 11.88 11.82 19.51
N ASP A 137 10.78 12.26 18.90
CA ASP A 137 9.51 11.53 18.89
C ASP A 137 9.61 10.27 18.02
N PHE A 138 10.28 10.33 16.86
CA PHE A 138 10.54 9.15 16.04
C PHE A 138 11.40 8.11 16.77
N ASP A 139 12.44 8.57 17.48
CA ASP A 139 13.30 7.69 18.27
C ASP A 139 12.52 7.02 19.41
N LEU A 140 11.51 7.69 20.00
CA LEU A 140 10.60 7.10 20.98
C LEU A 140 9.72 6.00 20.36
N VAL A 141 9.10 6.27 19.20
CA VAL A 141 8.31 5.27 18.46
C VAL A 141 9.15 4.02 18.19
N ARG A 142 10.36 4.18 17.63
CA ARG A 142 11.24 3.06 17.31
C ARG A 142 11.61 2.26 18.56
N LYS A 143 12.00 2.92 19.65
CA LYS A 143 12.34 2.24 20.91
C LYS A 143 11.16 1.46 21.47
N PHE A 144 9.96 2.03 21.39
CA PHE A 144 8.75 1.37 21.88
C PHE A 144 8.40 0.13 21.05
N LEU A 145 8.38 0.25 19.73
CA LEU A 145 8.09 -0.86 18.81
C LEU A 145 9.14 -1.98 18.86
N ASN A 146 10.41 -1.62 19.06
CA ASN A 146 11.49 -2.60 19.24
C ASN A 146 11.51 -3.25 20.64
N GLY A 147 10.64 -2.84 21.56
CA GLY A 147 10.61 -3.34 22.93
C GLY A 147 11.78 -2.86 23.81
N GLU A 148 12.54 -1.85 23.36
CA GLU A 148 13.61 -1.22 24.16
C GLU A 148 13.04 -0.45 25.36
N ILE A 149 11.82 0.09 25.21
CA ILE A 149 11.03 0.68 26.30
C ILE A 149 9.67 0.00 26.37
N LYS A 150 9.18 -0.24 27.59
CA LYS A 150 7.89 -0.94 27.83
C LYS A 150 6.68 -0.03 27.76
N GLU A 151 6.86 1.25 28.03
CA GLU A 151 5.80 2.25 28.07
C GLU A 151 6.35 3.54 27.45
N LEU A 152 5.49 4.24 26.71
CA LEU A 152 5.77 5.60 26.27
C LEU A 152 5.85 6.55 27.49
N PRO A 153 6.63 7.66 27.41
CA PRO A 153 6.65 8.68 28.45
C PRO A 153 5.25 9.23 28.73
N ARG A 154 4.93 9.50 30.00
CA ARG A 154 3.56 9.87 30.43
C ARG A 154 3.07 11.16 29.79
N GLU A 155 3.98 12.09 29.55
CA GLU A 155 3.76 13.39 28.92
C GLU A 155 3.67 13.32 27.38
N LYS A 156 4.00 12.16 26.80
CA LYS A 156 4.00 11.89 25.36
C LYS A 156 3.01 10.81 24.96
N ARG A 157 2.10 10.39 25.85
CA ARG A 157 1.14 9.32 25.56
C ARG A 157 -0.29 9.71 25.87
N GLY A 158 -1.23 9.00 25.24
CA GLY A 158 -2.65 9.13 25.53
C GLY A 158 -3.04 8.60 26.92
N LEU A 159 -4.34 8.63 27.20
CA LEU A 159 -4.87 8.23 28.50
C LEU A 159 -5.02 6.71 28.60
N LYS A 160 -4.80 6.16 29.80
CA LYS A 160 -4.99 4.73 30.01
C LYS A 160 -6.43 4.32 29.66
N ALA A 161 -6.59 3.48 28.64
CA ALA A 161 -7.89 3.02 28.17
C ALA A 161 -8.34 1.77 28.93
N GLY A 162 -9.58 1.80 29.42
CA GLY A 162 -10.23 0.63 30.00
C GLY A 162 -11.02 -0.16 28.94
N GLU A 163 -11.37 -1.40 29.26
CA GLU A 163 -12.22 -2.23 28.42
C GLU A 163 -13.56 -1.54 28.12
N GLY A 164 -13.97 -1.53 26.84
CA GLY A 164 -15.21 -0.89 26.39
C GLY A 164 -15.20 0.64 26.39
N SER A 165 -14.04 1.27 26.61
CA SER A 165 -13.87 2.73 26.52
C SER A 165 -14.07 3.25 25.10
N TYR A 166 -14.35 4.56 24.96
CA TYR A 166 -14.47 5.19 23.65
C TYR A 166 -13.14 5.23 22.90
N GLN A 167 -12.01 5.26 23.61
CA GLN A 167 -10.68 5.06 23.04
C GLN A 167 -10.59 3.69 22.37
N MET A 168 -10.99 2.60 23.04
CA MET A 168 -10.97 1.28 22.39
C MET A 168 -11.83 1.22 21.12
N LYS A 169 -13.03 1.82 21.16
CA LYS A 169 -13.90 1.88 19.97
C LYS A 169 -13.27 2.71 18.83
N PHE A 170 -12.60 3.80 19.18
CA PHE A 170 -11.82 4.60 18.24
C PHE A 170 -10.72 3.75 17.59
N HIS A 171 -9.94 2.98 18.37
CA HIS A 171 -8.88 2.12 17.83
C HIS A 171 -9.42 1.02 16.90
N GLU A 172 -10.54 0.40 17.27
CA GLU A 172 -11.22 -0.58 16.41
C GLU A 172 -11.59 0.04 15.07
N LYS A 173 -12.21 1.23 15.10
CA LYS A 173 -12.61 1.97 13.88
C LYS A 173 -11.40 2.42 13.05
N GLU A 174 -10.36 2.92 13.69
CA GLU A 174 -9.13 3.34 13.00
C GLU A 174 -8.44 2.17 12.29
N SER A 175 -8.48 0.97 12.88
CA SER A 175 -7.97 -0.25 12.23
C SER A 175 -8.84 -0.71 11.06
N GLU A 176 -10.15 -0.49 11.12
CA GLU A 176 -11.07 -0.84 10.02
C GLU A 176 -10.76 -0.02 8.77
N ILE A 177 -10.51 1.29 8.94
CA ILE A 177 -10.21 2.22 7.84
C ILE A 177 -9.03 1.75 6.99
N VAL A 178 -7.98 1.23 7.63
CA VAL A 178 -6.75 0.79 6.93
C VAL A 178 -6.68 -0.72 6.72
N ARG A 179 -7.76 -1.46 7.03
CA ARG A 179 -7.75 -2.93 7.07
C ARG A 179 -7.26 -3.57 5.77
N LYS A 180 -7.65 -3.04 4.61
CA LYS A 180 -7.26 -3.57 3.29
C LYS A 180 -5.75 -3.47 3.04
N TYR A 181 -5.06 -2.51 3.66
CA TYR A 181 -3.63 -2.30 3.49
C TYR A 181 -2.78 -3.18 4.41
N LYS A 182 -3.36 -3.69 5.51
CA LYS A 182 -2.66 -4.59 6.43
C LYS A 182 -2.32 -5.94 5.82
N LEU A 183 -3.07 -6.35 4.79
CA LEU A 183 -2.91 -7.66 4.15
C LEU A 183 -1.96 -7.64 2.94
N LEU A 184 -1.50 -6.47 2.48
CA LEU A 184 -0.67 -6.34 1.29
C LEU A 184 0.61 -7.21 1.29
N PRO A 185 1.37 -7.35 2.41
CA PRO A 185 2.51 -8.26 2.42
C PRO A 185 2.10 -9.71 2.15
N PHE A 186 0.94 -10.14 2.66
CA PHE A 186 0.44 -11.49 2.48
C PHE A 186 -0.17 -11.74 1.10
N GLU A 187 -0.67 -10.71 0.44
CA GLU A 187 -1.10 -10.78 -0.96
C GLU A 187 0.12 -10.86 -1.91
N GLN A 188 1.24 -10.22 -1.55
CA GLN A 188 2.47 -10.24 -2.34
C GLN A 188 3.34 -11.49 -2.12
N LEU A 189 3.25 -12.16 -0.97
CA LEU A 189 3.97 -13.42 -0.70
C LEU A 189 3.72 -14.54 -1.74
N PRO A 190 2.46 -14.89 -2.08
CA PRO A 190 2.21 -15.89 -3.12
C PRO A 190 2.60 -15.40 -4.53
N GLU A 191 2.69 -14.10 -4.76
CA GLU A 191 3.19 -13.56 -6.04
C GLU A 191 4.72 -13.64 -6.13
N LEU A 192 5.45 -13.31 -5.07
CA LEU A 192 6.92 -13.37 -5.02
C LEU A 192 7.45 -14.80 -5.12
N GLU A 193 6.81 -15.78 -4.47
CA GLU A 193 7.19 -17.19 -4.56
C GLU A 193 6.96 -17.78 -5.96
N ASN A 194 6.01 -17.22 -6.72
CA ASN A 194 5.63 -17.71 -8.06
C ASN A 194 6.03 -16.76 -9.21
N THR A 195 6.96 -15.84 -8.99
CA THR A 195 7.43 -14.92 -10.04
C THR A 195 8.75 -15.37 -10.64
N ILE A 196 8.76 -15.60 -11.95
CA ILE A 196 9.98 -15.81 -12.74
C ILE A 196 10.37 -14.49 -13.41
N LYS A 197 11.54 -13.96 -13.05
CA LYS A 197 12.11 -12.76 -13.69
C LYS A 197 12.73 -13.14 -15.04
N LEU A 198 12.24 -12.55 -16.14
CA LEU A 198 12.85 -12.75 -17.45
C LEU A 198 14.19 -11.99 -17.52
N PRO A 199 15.29 -12.64 -17.96
CA PRO A 199 16.59 -11.98 -18.08
C PRO A 199 16.53 -10.85 -19.11
N PRO A 200 17.20 -9.70 -18.88
CA PRO A 200 17.32 -8.67 -19.89
C PRO A 200 18.18 -9.19 -21.07
N LYS A 201 17.53 -9.34 -22.22
CA LYS A 201 18.08 -9.34 -23.58
C LYS A 201 19.44 -10.03 -23.75
N ARG A 202 19.44 -11.37 -23.81
CA ARG A 202 20.32 -12.08 -24.75
C ARG A 202 19.56 -12.24 -26.06
N GLU A 203 20.24 -11.97 -27.17
CA GLU A 203 19.77 -11.93 -28.57
C GLU A 203 18.67 -12.94 -28.95
N ILE A 204 17.46 -12.70 -28.48
CA ILE A 204 16.26 -13.31 -29.00
C ILE A 204 15.57 -12.17 -29.72
N LEU A 205 15.75 -12.14 -31.04
CA LEU A 205 14.92 -11.37 -31.97
C LEU A 205 13.46 -11.84 -31.79
N LEU A 206 12.77 -11.32 -30.78
CA LEU A 206 11.32 -11.25 -30.77
C LEU A 206 10.98 -10.25 -31.88
N GLU A 207 10.83 -10.73 -33.13
CA GLU A 207 10.50 -9.83 -34.22
C GLU A 207 9.19 -9.10 -33.87
N LEU A 208 9.25 -7.78 -33.90
CA LEU A 208 8.13 -6.88 -33.75
C LEU A 208 7.16 -7.13 -34.92
N VAL A 209 6.03 -7.76 -34.65
CA VAL A 209 5.00 -7.98 -35.69
C VAL A 209 3.94 -6.89 -35.56
N ALA A 210 3.75 -6.11 -36.63
CA ALA A 210 2.64 -5.18 -36.77
C ALA A 210 1.36 -5.98 -37.09
N GLY A 211 0.69 -6.52 -36.08
CA GLY A 211 -0.55 -7.28 -36.22
C GLY A 211 -1.31 -7.36 -34.89
N LYS A 212 -2.64 -7.38 -34.96
CA LYS A 212 -3.61 -7.34 -33.85
C LYS A 212 -3.04 -7.84 -32.52
N GLU A 213 -3.02 -6.96 -31.51
CA GLU A 213 -2.50 -7.25 -30.16
C GLU A 213 -3.20 -8.50 -29.58
N LYS A 214 -2.58 -9.67 -29.76
CA LYS A 214 -3.00 -10.88 -29.07
C LYS A 214 -2.55 -10.78 -27.61
N THR A 215 -3.52 -10.85 -26.71
CA THR A 215 -3.32 -10.85 -25.26
C THR A 215 -3.18 -12.26 -24.70
N THR A 216 -3.51 -13.29 -25.48
CA THR A 216 -3.50 -14.69 -25.02
C THR A 216 -2.76 -15.59 -26.01
N ALA A 217 -2.02 -16.57 -25.49
CA ALA A 217 -1.41 -17.64 -26.27
C ALA A 217 -1.53 -18.98 -25.54
N PHE A 218 -1.61 -20.08 -26.28
CA PHE A 218 -1.76 -21.42 -25.74
C PHE A 218 -0.46 -22.20 -25.90
N GLY A 219 -0.01 -22.84 -24.82
CA GLY A 219 1.06 -23.84 -24.83
C GLY A 219 0.51 -25.24 -24.63
N GLU A 220 1.40 -26.24 -24.71
CA GLU A 220 1.03 -27.66 -24.55
C GLU A 220 0.42 -27.95 -23.17
N ASN A 221 0.90 -27.28 -22.12
CA ASN A 221 0.49 -27.49 -20.72
C ASN A 221 0.26 -26.18 -19.97
N PHE A 222 -0.13 -25.10 -20.66
CA PHE A 222 -0.35 -23.80 -20.05
C PHE A 222 -1.11 -22.84 -20.96
N VAL A 223 -1.62 -21.76 -20.39
CA VAL A 223 -2.13 -20.59 -21.11
C VAL A 223 -1.34 -19.36 -20.68
N LEU A 224 -0.86 -18.58 -21.63
CA LEU A 224 -0.30 -17.25 -21.37
C LEU A 224 -1.38 -16.19 -21.53
N HIS A 225 -1.46 -15.27 -20.58
CA HIS A 225 -2.33 -14.10 -20.64
C HIS A 225 -1.54 -12.84 -20.29
N LYS A 226 -1.66 -11.79 -21.11
CA LYS A 226 -1.07 -10.47 -20.84
C LYS A 226 -1.96 -9.69 -19.90
N ASP A 227 -1.46 -9.44 -18.70
CA ASP A 227 -2.03 -8.48 -17.77
C ASP A 227 -1.39 -7.11 -18.02
N LEU A 228 -2.08 -6.30 -18.83
CA LEU A 228 -1.63 -4.96 -19.21
C LEU A 228 -1.65 -3.97 -18.04
N GLU A 229 -2.53 -4.19 -17.05
CA GLU A 229 -2.69 -3.30 -15.90
C GLU A 229 -1.51 -3.45 -14.94
N ASN A 230 -1.08 -4.69 -14.70
CA ASN A 230 0.04 -4.99 -13.80
C ASN A 230 1.38 -5.20 -14.52
N ASN A 231 1.44 -4.95 -15.83
CA ASN A 231 2.62 -5.10 -16.69
C ASN A 231 3.33 -6.47 -16.52
N ARG A 232 2.54 -7.56 -16.52
CA ARG A 232 3.02 -8.94 -16.29
C ARG A 232 2.32 -9.95 -17.19
N ILE A 233 2.96 -11.09 -17.44
CA ILE A 233 2.35 -12.19 -18.19
C ILE A 233 1.99 -13.29 -17.21
N GLU A 234 0.73 -13.69 -17.16
CA GLU A 234 0.25 -14.80 -16.37
C GLU A 234 0.44 -16.11 -17.16
N LEU A 235 1.18 -17.05 -16.60
CA LEU A 235 1.28 -18.45 -17.03
C LEU A 235 0.31 -19.27 -16.19
N ILE A 236 -0.86 -19.57 -16.75
CA ILE A 236 -1.95 -20.31 -16.10
C ILE A 236 -1.75 -21.80 -16.39
N LEU A 237 -1.72 -22.61 -15.34
CA LEU A 237 -1.39 -24.04 -15.40
C LEU A 237 -2.62 -24.91 -15.17
N PRO A 238 -2.76 -26.03 -15.91
CA PRO A 238 -3.91 -26.91 -15.82
C PRO A 238 -3.95 -27.63 -14.47
N LYS A 239 -5.17 -27.91 -13.96
CA LYS A 239 -5.38 -28.50 -12.63
C LYS A 239 -4.67 -29.84 -12.43
N GLU A 240 -4.47 -30.58 -13.50
CA GLU A 240 -3.81 -31.89 -13.53
C GLU A 240 -2.31 -31.82 -13.17
N LEU A 241 -1.70 -30.64 -13.28
CA LEU A 241 -0.29 -30.40 -12.93
C LEU A 241 -0.13 -29.73 -11.56
N GLN A 242 -1.16 -29.03 -11.08
CA GLN A 242 -1.10 -28.26 -9.83
C GLN A 242 -0.79 -29.16 -8.61
N GLY A 243 0.07 -28.68 -7.72
CA GLY A 243 0.52 -29.38 -6.51
C GLY A 243 1.55 -30.48 -6.73
N LYS A 244 1.87 -30.82 -7.99
CA LYS A 244 2.90 -31.81 -8.32
C LYS A 244 4.29 -31.19 -8.43
N LYS A 245 5.33 -32.02 -8.31
CA LYS A 245 6.70 -31.63 -8.65
C LYS A 245 6.84 -31.51 -10.17
N GLY A 246 7.50 -30.47 -10.64
CA GLY A 246 7.79 -30.37 -12.05
C GLY A 246 8.86 -29.37 -12.41
N ILE A 247 9.14 -29.34 -13.71
CA ILE A 247 10.14 -28.50 -14.33
C ILE A 247 9.44 -27.53 -15.25
N ILE A 248 9.75 -26.25 -15.08
CA ILE A 248 9.30 -25.18 -15.95
C ILE A 248 10.51 -24.57 -16.59
N THR A 249 10.59 -24.64 -17.91
CA THR A 249 11.59 -23.92 -18.70
C THR A 249 10.93 -22.70 -19.30
N VAL A 250 11.50 -21.52 -19.04
CA VAL A 250 11.09 -20.27 -19.66
C VAL A 250 12.31 -19.71 -20.39
N LEU A 251 12.22 -19.59 -21.71
CA LEU A 251 13.35 -19.26 -22.59
C LEU A 251 14.46 -20.33 -22.48
N ASP A 252 15.57 -19.99 -21.84
CA ASP A 252 16.76 -20.82 -21.59
C ASP A 252 16.93 -21.18 -20.11
N GLN A 253 16.04 -20.69 -19.24
CA GLN A 253 16.11 -20.90 -17.80
C GLN A 253 15.18 -22.02 -17.36
N THR A 254 15.71 -22.96 -16.58
CA THR A 254 14.97 -24.12 -16.08
C THR A 254 14.79 -24.00 -14.58
N TYR A 255 13.55 -24.12 -14.13
CA TYR A 255 13.13 -24.03 -12.73
C TYR A 255 12.57 -25.38 -12.30
N GLN A 256 13.15 -25.95 -11.23
CA GLN A 256 12.54 -27.08 -10.53
C GLN A 256 11.61 -26.52 -9.45
N ILE A 257 10.34 -26.91 -9.52
CA ILE A 257 9.30 -26.45 -8.62
C ILE A 257 8.75 -27.65 -7.88
N ASP A 258 8.80 -27.61 -6.55
CA ASP A 258 8.32 -28.71 -5.73
C ASP A 258 6.79 -28.86 -5.79
N HIS A 259 6.07 -27.74 -5.86
CA HIS A 259 4.62 -27.71 -5.98
C HIS A 259 4.20 -26.71 -7.07
N ILE A 260 3.82 -27.23 -8.24
CA ILE A 260 3.35 -26.39 -9.34
C ILE A 260 2.10 -25.59 -8.89
N PRO A 261 2.12 -24.25 -8.95
CA PRO A 261 0.98 -23.42 -8.57
C PRO A 261 -0.08 -23.36 -9.68
N GLU A 262 -1.24 -22.77 -9.41
CA GLU A 262 -2.26 -22.48 -10.43
C GLU A 262 -1.75 -21.47 -11.47
N LYS A 263 -1.00 -20.48 -11.03
CA LYS A 263 -0.47 -19.40 -11.86
C LYS A 263 0.98 -19.11 -11.51
N ILE A 264 1.75 -18.75 -12.54
CA ILE A 264 3.10 -18.22 -12.43
C ILE A 264 3.13 -16.88 -13.13
N TYR A 265 3.78 -15.89 -12.53
CA TYR A 265 3.88 -14.56 -13.11
C TYR A 265 5.25 -14.37 -13.77
N LEU A 266 5.25 -14.05 -15.05
CA LEU A 266 6.45 -13.66 -15.78
C LEU A 266 6.53 -12.15 -15.81
N LYS A 267 7.53 -11.58 -15.14
CA LYS A 267 7.75 -10.13 -15.10
C LYS A 267 8.78 -9.74 -16.16
N PRO A 268 8.38 -9.08 -17.26
CA PRO A 268 9.32 -8.60 -18.25
C PRO A 268 10.08 -7.36 -17.76
N THR A 269 11.27 -7.16 -18.32
CA THR A 269 12.08 -5.94 -18.11
C THR A 269 11.70 -4.81 -19.07
N GLU A 270 10.98 -5.10 -20.15
CA GLU A 270 10.46 -4.14 -21.14
C GLU A 270 8.92 -4.01 -21.03
N GLU A 271 8.32 -3.00 -21.68
CA GLU A 271 6.86 -2.81 -21.74
C GLU A 271 6.15 -4.05 -22.33
N ILE A 272 5.20 -4.63 -21.58
CA ILE A 272 4.50 -5.85 -21.98
C ILE A 272 3.78 -5.76 -23.33
N LYS A 273 3.37 -4.55 -23.73
CA LYS A 273 2.70 -4.30 -25.02
C LYS A 273 3.56 -4.76 -26.20
N LYS A 274 4.88 -4.71 -26.06
CA LYS A 274 5.85 -5.05 -27.13
C LYS A 274 6.17 -6.54 -27.22
N ILE A 275 5.71 -7.35 -26.26
CA ILE A 275 6.05 -8.77 -26.19
C ILE A 275 5.07 -9.58 -27.04
N ASP A 276 5.60 -10.40 -27.96
CA ASP A 276 4.79 -11.39 -28.68
C ASP A 276 4.58 -12.63 -27.79
N VAL A 277 3.36 -12.80 -27.28
CA VAL A 277 3.02 -13.95 -26.40
C VAL A 277 2.98 -15.27 -27.14
N GLU A 278 2.73 -15.29 -28.45
CA GLU A 278 2.75 -16.55 -29.22
C GLU A 278 4.17 -17.06 -29.37
N LYS A 279 5.11 -16.16 -29.68
CA LYS A 279 6.54 -16.49 -29.69
C LYS A 279 7.08 -16.84 -28.31
N LEU A 280 6.61 -16.17 -27.26
CA LEU A 280 6.97 -16.52 -25.89
C LEU A 280 6.46 -17.91 -25.51
N ALA A 281 5.23 -18.27 -25.87
CA ALA A 281 4.66 -19.59 -25.61
C ALA A 281 5.50 -20.70 -26.25
N GLN A 282 6.04 -20.51 -27.45
CA GLN A 282 6.93 -21.48 -28.11
C GLN A 282 8.25 -21.72 -27.35
N LYS A 283 8.61 -20.83 -26.44
CA LYS A 283 9.84 -20.89 -25.63
C LYS A 283 9.58 -21.27 -24.18
N ILE A 284 8.36 -21.67 -23.85
CA ILE A 284 8.00 -22.15 -22.52
C ILE A 284 7.67 -23.64 -22.60
N SER A 285 8.19 -24.42 -21.66
CA SER A 285 7.79 -25.81 -21.48
C SER A 285 7.50 -26.09 -20.01
N VAL A 286 6.44 -26.84 -19.75
CA VAL A 286 6.01 -27.24 -18.41
C VAL A 286 5.84 -28.75 -18.42
N ARG A 287 6.55 -29.44 -17.53
CA ARG A 287 6.52 -30.90 -17.44
C ARG A 287 6.51 -31.35 -15.98
N GLU A 288 5.72 -32.36 -15.69
CA GLU A 288 5.76 -33.08 -14.41
C GLU A 288 7.06 -33.91 -14.32
N THR A 289 7.67 -33.94 -13.13
CA THR A 289 8.75 -34.89 -12.82
C THR A 289 8.17 -36.04 -12.02
N LYS A 290 8.46 -37.27 -12.47
CA LYS A 290 8.08 -38.51 -11.76
C LYS A 290 8.86 -38.68 -10.46
#